data_AF-A0A1F7XRF6-F1
#
_entry.id   AF-A0A1F7XRF6-F1
#
_cell.length_a   1.000
_cell.length_b   1.000
_cell.length_c   1.000
_cell.angle_alpha   90.00
_cell.angle_beta   90.00
_cell.angle_gamma   90.00
#
_symmetry.space_group_name_H-M   'P 1'
#
loop_
_entity.id
_entity.type
_entity.pdbx_description
1 polymer ?
#
loop_
_entity_poly.entity_id
_entity_poly.type
_entity_poly.pdbx_seq_one_letter_code
_entity_poly.pdbx_strand_id
1 'polypeptide(L)'
;MNPKLNTDQRITAIKRVIEHKDSINSVCKELGISRTIFYTWLSRYKKYGEEGIVVGKRIKVIKQPSEIEYRVLDIVKRYPLYSSKKISIELGLNNLGKPILGNHGVQNILERNNLSKEIERIKYAENKSEILKIEGKKILNAEEKLNLIERNIIGKEEVSDLCKEYGISRTLFYKFKKRYEQAGLEEKEESLKPKRPVVNRWWKQTPEKYEQVILSIIAKHPEYGIRNIVRVLPRFGEEPIVGHHGVQNVLRRLNLSNYEQRLVYAQTKVSPVTQTIAGSVQVASRFFNIPEVLRHRLIRFAGAFAFSAFVTVAVFGLGSYVARSFTQVTGGNPVGMVLASVAFLMGSIFFLYSFKYYLTLAVVLSFSQQEASLSVNGNGNGKRKGLISWI
;
A
#
# COMPACT_ATOMS: atom_id res chain seq x y z
N MET A 1 2.01 38.36 35.00
CA MET A 1 1.97 36.99 35.58
C MET A 1 1.52 37.16 37.02
N ASN A 2 0.35 36.64 37.42
CA ASN A 2 -0.09 36.77 38.82
C ASN A 2 0.73 35.80 39.69
N PRO A 3 1.36 36.25 40.78
CA PRO A 3 2.15 35.38 41.64
C PRO A 3 1.25 34.31 42.26
N LYS A 4 1.74 33.06 42.28
CA LYS A 4 1.01 31.91 42.82
C LYS A 4 1.11 31.93 44.34
N LEU A 5 0.30 32.78 44.99
CA LEU A 5 0.30 32.95 46.44
C LEU A 5 -0.22 31.70 47.16
N ASN A 6 0.51 31.26 48.19
CA ASN A 6 0.15 30.14 49.05
C ASN A 6 -1.05 30.48 49.95
N THR A 7 -1.75 29.48 50.47
CA THR A 7 -2.92 29.65 51.35
C THR A 7 -2.63 30.59 52.52
N ASP A 8 -1.47 30.42 53.18
CA ASP A 8 -1.08 31.24 54.33
C ASP A 8 -0.88 32.70 53.95
N GLN A 9 -0.22 32.97 52.81
CA GLN A 9 -0.03 34.34 52.30
C GLN A 9 -1.36 35.03 52.00
N ARG A 10 -2.37 34.28 51.53
CA ARG A 10 -3.72 34.82 51.29
C ARG A 10 -4.42 35.16 52.60
N ILE A 11 -4.31 34.30 53.60
CA ILE A 11 -4.89 34.55 54.93
C ILE A 11 -4.23 35.77 55.57
N THR A 12 -2.90 35.87 55.54
CA THR A 12 -2.16 37.03 56.05
C THR A 12 -2.57 38.33 55.35
N ALA A 13 -2.73 38.30 54.02
CA ALA A 13 -3.20 39.47 53.27
C ALA A 13 -4.60 39.94 53.69
N ILE A 14 -5.50 38.99 53.96
CA ILE A 14 -6.87 39.29 54.42
C ILE A 14 -6.84 39.84 55.86
N LYS A 15 -6.07 39.23 56.77
CA LYS A 15 -5.92 39.71 58.16
C LYS A 15 -5.33 41.12 58.22
N ARG A 16 -4.32 41.46 57.39
CA ARG A 16 -3.78 42.83 57.28
C ARG A 16 -4.85 43.88 56.97
N VAL A 17 -5.80 43.57 56.10
CA VAL A 17 -6.89 44.51 55.76
C VAL A 17 -7.98 44.54 56.83
N ILE A 18 -8.33 43.40 57.44
CA ILE A 18 -9.41 43.32 58.43
C ILE A 18 -8.96 43.85 59.80
N GLU A 19 -7.80 43.43 60.28
CA GLU A 19 -7.30 43.68 61.64
C GLU A 19 -6.45 44.95 61.69
N HIS A 20 -5.50 45.10 60.77
CA HIS A 20 -4.56 46.23 60.75
C HIS A 20 -5.07 47.44 59.94
N LYS A 21 -6.26 47.34 59.33
CA LYS A 21 -6.91 48.38 58.50
C LYS A 21 -6.04 48.91 57.35
N ASP A 22 -5.13 48.09 56.83
CA ASP A 22 -4.32 48.44 55.67
C ASP A 22 -5.20 48.73 54.44
N SER A 23 -4.77 49.70 53.61
CA SER A 23 -5.46 49.97 52.35
C SER A 23 -5.37 48.77 51.41
N ILE A 24 -6.53 48.27 50.96
CA ILE A 24 -6.63 47.15 50.00
C ILE A 24 -5.78 47.41 48.75
N ASN A 25 -5.70 48.67 48.29
CA ASN A 25 -4.90 49.04 47.13
C ASN A 25 -3.40 48.83 47.38
N SER A 26 -2.92 49.14 48.58
CA SER A 26 -1.52 48.94 48.97
C SER A 26 -1.19 47.44 49.00
N VAL A 27 -2.01 46.66 49.71
CA VAL A 27 -1.84 45.20 49.85
C VAL A 27 -1.90 44.50 48.50
N CYS A 28 -2.82 44.90 47.61
CA CYS A 28 -2.92 44.33 46.27
C CYS A 28 -1.70 44.67 45.40
N LYS A 29 -1.15 45.89 45.52
CA LYS A 29 0.02 46.34 44.77
C LYS A 29 1.30 45.64 45.25
N GLU A 30 1.47 45.52 46.56
CA GLU A 30 2.58 44.80 47.20
C GLU A 30 2.61 43.33 46.78
N LEU A 31 1.45 42.66 46.79
CA LEU A 31 1.33 41.25 46.45
C LEU A 31 1.18 40.98 44.93
N GLY A 32 1.15 42.02 44.09
CA GLY A 32 0.98 41.87 42.65
C GLY A 32 -0.33 41.19 42.23
N ILE A 33 -1.42 41.39 42.99
CA ILE A 33 -2.75 40.80 42.72
C ILE A 33 -3.78 41.87 42.31
N SER A 34 -4.79 41.45 41.54
CA SER A 34 -5.93 42.32 41.26
C SER A 34 -6.88 42.41 42.46
N ARG A 35 -7.54 43.56 42.62
CA ARG A 35 -8.56 43.80 43.65
C ARG A 35 -9.70 42.77 43.58
N THR A 36 -10.07 42.33 42.39
CA THR A 36 -11.12 41.31 42.17
C THR A 36 -10.77 39.97 42.82
N ILE A 37 -9.50 39.57 42.73
CA ILE A 37 -9.00 38.35 43.39
C ILE A 37 -9.09 38.51 44.91
N PHE A 38 -8.64 39.66 45.41
CA PHE A 38 -8.71 39.98 46.84
C PHE A 38 -10.14 39.95 47.38
N TYR A 39 -11.10 40.58 46.70
CA TYR A 39 -12.52 40.55 47.09
C TYR A 39 -13.12 39.13 47.03
N THR A 40 -12.70 38.31 46.07
CA THR A 40 -13.12 36.90 46.00
C THR A 40 -12.64 36.12 47.21
N TRP A 41 -11.39 36.35 47.64
CA TRP A 41 -10.85 35.76 48.86
C TRP A 41 -11.58 36.29 50.09
N LEU A 42 -11.71 37.60 50.24
CA LEU A 42 -12.41 38.23 51.36
C LEU A 42 -13.85 37.72 51.51
N SER A 43 -14.58 37.55 50.40
CA SER A 43 -15.93 36.99 50.42
C SER A 43 -15.95 35.53 50.91
N ARG A 44 -15.00 34.70 50.46
CA ARG A 44 -14.87 33.31 50.93
C ARG A 44 -14.45 33.24 52.39
N TYR A 45 -13.53 34.09 52.82
CA TYR A 45 -13.07 34.19 54.20
C TYR A 45 -14.20 34.61 55.14
N LYS A 46 -14.99 35.62 54.76
CA LYS A 46 -16.17 36.03 55.53
C LYS A 46 -17.22 34.94 55.67
N LYS A 47 -17.35 34.07 54.66
CA LYS A 47 -18.39 33.01 54.63
C LYS A 47 -17.95 31.71 55.31
N TYR A 48 -16.68 31.34 55.20
CA TYR A 48 -16.16 30.02 55.60
C TYR A 48 -14.90 30.09 56.48
N GLY A 49 -14.48 31.28 56.93
CA GLY A 49 -13.25 31.47 57.71
C GLY A 49 -11.98 31.11 56.93
N GLU A 50 -10.95 30.68 57.65
CA GLU A 50 -9.65 30.26 57.07
C GLU A 50 -9.80 29.08 56.10
N GLU A 51 -10.73 28.15 56.38
CA GLU A 51 -11.01 26.99 55.51
C GLU A 51 -11.49 27.38 54.11
N GLY A 52 -12.16 28.54 53.97
CA GLY A 52 -12.60 29.06 52.68
C GLY A 52 -11.49 29.52 51.74
N ILE A 53 -10.29 29.74 52.28
CA ILE A 53 -9.10 30.20 51.55
C ILE A 53 -8.19 29.03 51.16
N VAL A 54 -8.30 27.91 51.87
CA VAL A 54 -7.68 26.65 51.48
C VAL A 54 -8.11 26.33 50.06
N VAL A 55 -7.15 26.08 49.17
CA VAL A 55 -7.38 25.77 47.76
C VAL A 55 -8.23 24.50 47.66
N GLY A 56 -9.56 24.69 47.64
CA GLY A 56 -10.52 23.60 47.78
C GLY A 56 -10.37 22.56 46.68
N LYS A 57 -10.04 21.32 47.07
CA LYS A 57 -10.29 20.14 46.23
C LYS A 57 -11.77 20.16 45.84
N ARG A 58 -12.06 20.13 44.54
CA ARG A 58 -13.44 20.09 44.02
C ARG A 58 -14.18 18.89 44.64
N ILE A 59 -15.29 19.14 45.32
CA ILE A 59 -16.22 18.08 45.77
C ILE A 59 -16.77 17.38 44.51
N LYS A 60 -16.51 16.08 44.37
CA LYS A 60 -17.08 15.27 43.28
C LYS A 60 -18.56 15.00 43.59
N VAL A 61 -19.46 15.67 42.88
CA VAL A 61 -20.90 15.35 42.92
C VAL A 61 -21.12 13.99 42.25
N ILE A 62 -21.68 13.02 42.97
CA ILE A 62 -22.12 11.74 42.42
C ILE A 62 -23.35 12.02 41.55
N LYS A 63 -23.20 11.91 40.23
CA LYS A 63 -24.28 12.19 39.27
C LYS A 63 -25.02 10.89 38.97
N GLN A 64 -26.35 10.87 39.09
CA GLN A 64 -27.17 9.73 38.67
C GLN A 64 -26.95 9.42 37.17
N PRO A 65 -27.03 8.15 36.74
CA PRO A 65 -26.78 7.79 35.34
C PRO A 65 -27.78 8.44 34.39
N SER A 66 -27.28 9.28 33.49
CA SER A 66 -28.10 9.92 32.45
C SER A 66 -28.50 8.93 31.35
N GLU A 67 -29.60 9.15 30.63
CA GLU A 67 -30.02 8.33 29.47
C GLU A 67 -28.87 8.07 28.45
N ILE A 68 -28.02 9.07 28.22
CA ILE A 68 -26.84 8.97 27.34
C ILE A 68 -25.82 7.93 27.85
N GLU A 69 -25.68 7.79 29.16
CA GLU A 69 -24.78 6.81 29.77
C GLU A 69 -25.26 5.37 29.52
N TYR A 70 -26.57 5.12 29.63
CA TYR A 70 -27.14 3.82 29.27
C TYR A 70 -26.86 3.48 27.80
N ARG A 71 -27.01 4.45 26.89
CA ARG A 71 -26.68 4.26 25.47
C ARG A 71 -25.20 3.94 25.24
N VAL A 72 -24.29 4.59 25.98
CA VAL A 72 -22.84 4.28 25.92
C VAL A 72 -22.57 2.86 26.40
N LEU A 73 -23.13 2.46 27.55
CA LEU A 73 -22.94 1.11 28.10
C LEU A 73 -23.52 0.02 27.18
N ASP A 74 -24.64 0.30 26.51
CA ASP A 74 -25.24 -0.60 25.52
C ASP A 74 -24.36 -0.77 24.25
N ILE A 75 -23.68 0.29 23.81
CA ILE A 75 -22.68 0.20 22.74
C ILE A 75 -21.46 -0.61 23.19
N VAL A 76 -20.97 -0.38 24.41
CA VAL A 76 -19.86 -1.16 24.98
C VAL A 76 -20.20 -2.65 25.05
N LYS A 77 -21.45 -2.99 25.38
CA LYS A 77 -21.94 -4.37 25.40
C LYS A 77 -21.91 -5.02 24.02
N ARG A 78 -22.37 -4.31 22.98
CA ARG A 78 -22.41 -4.83 21.60
C ARG A 78 -21.03 -4.89 20.96
N TYR A 79 -20.17 -3.93 21.29
CA TYR A 79 -18.88 -3.71 20.65
C TYR A 79 -17.79 -3.38 21.69
N PRO A 80 -17.35 -4.35 22.50
CA PRO A 80 -16.38 -4.11 23.59
C PRO A 80 -15.00 -3.63 23.09
N LEU A 81 -14.65 -3.99 21.85
CA LEU A 81 -13.41 -3.60 21.18
C LEU A 81 -13.42 -2.14 20.68
N TYR A 82 -14.56 -1.45 20.77
CA TYR A 82 -14.63 -0.06 20.29
C TYR A 82 -13.89 0.87 21.25
N SER A 83 -13.10 1.78 20.67
CA SER A 83 -12.51 2.90 21.40
C SER A 83 -13.56 3.95 21.73
N SER A 84 -13.28 4.81 22.72
CA SER A 84 -14.16 5.94 23.09
C SER A 84 -14.56 6.81 21.89
N LYS A 85 -13.67 6.97 20.91
CA LYS A 85 -13.94 7.70 19.66
C LYS A 85 -14.96 6.96 18.77
N LYS A 86 -14.82 5.64 18.65
CA LYS A 86 -15.73 4.83 17.84
C LYS A 86 -17.12 4.73 18.47
N ILE A 87 -17.17 4.63 19.80
CA ILE A 87 -18.42 4.68 20.57
C ILE A 87 -19.12 6.04 20.39
N SER A 88 -18.37 7.15 20.40
CA SER A 88 -18.89 8.50 20.13
C SER A 88 -19.54 8.63 18.76
N ILE A 89 -18.95 8.02 17.73
CA ILE A 89 -19.51 7.99 16.37
C ILE A 89 -20.78 7.14 16.34
N GLU A 90 -20.78 5.99 17.00
CA GLU A 90 -21.91 5.06 17.04
C GLU A 90 -23.14 5.64 17.75
N LEU A 91 -22.95 6.56 18.71
CA LEU A 91 -24.06 7.29 19.33
C LEU A 91 -24.82 8.17 18.35
N GLY A 92 -24.18 8.59 17.25
CA GLY A 92 -24.76 9.46 16.23
C GLY A 92 -24.57 10.96 16.53
N LEU A 93 -25.22 11.76 15.68
CA LEU A 93 -25.20 13.21 15.75
C LEU A 93 -26.51 13.74 16.34
N ASN A 94 -26.44 14.89 17.00
CA ASN A 94 -27.61 15.65 17.41
C ASN A 94 -28.19 16.44 16.22
N ASN A 95 -29.32 17.13 16.45
CA ASN A 95 -30.01 17.95 15.44
C ASN A 95 -29.14 19.10 14.87
N LEU A 96 -27.98 19.38 15.47
CA LEU A 96 -27.02 20.41 15.06
C LEU A 96 -25.83 19.82 14.28
N GLY A 97 -25.88 18.53 13.92
CA GLY A 97 -24.80 17.83 13.21
C GLY A 97 -23.54 17.58 14.04
N LYS A 98 -23.59 17.76 15.37
CA LYS A 98 -22.48 17.50 16.29
C LYS A 98 -22.66 16.15 16.98
N PRO A 99 -21.58 15.45 17.37
CA PRO A 99 -21.70 14.20 18.13
C PRO A 99 -22.54 14.40 19.40
N ILE A 100 -23.49 13.50 19.64
CA ILE A 100 -24.35 13.55 20.85
C ILE A 100 -23.48 13.60 22.11
N LEU A 101 -22.39 12.83 22.11
CA LEU A 101 -21.36 12.88 23.13
C LEU A 101 -19.99 12.77 22.46
N GLY A 102 -19.11 13.74 22.68
CA GLY A 102 -17.76 13.73 22.13
C GLY A 102 -16.86 12.66 22.76
N ASN A 103 -15.71 12.39 22.15
CA ASN A 103 -14.73 11.38 22.59
C ASN A 103 -14.39 11.47 24.09
N HIS A 104 -14.07 12.67 24.58
CA HIS A 104 -13.74 12.89 25.99
C HIS A 104 -14.94 12.66 26.91
N GLY A 105 -16.15 12.98 26.44
CA GLY A 105 -17.38 12.70 27.18
C GLY A 105 -17.55 11.20 27.37
N VAL A 106 -17.44 10.42 26.30
CA VAL A 106 -17.48 8.95 26.37
C VAL A 106 -16.39 8.40 27.27
N GLN A 107 -15.16 8.91 27.16
CA GLN A 107 -14.03 8.48 27.99
C GLN A 107 -14.32 8.66 29.49
N ASN A 108 -14.89 9.80 29.90
CA ASN A 108 -15.28 10.04 31.29
C ASN A 108 -16.34 9.04 31.78
N ILE A 109 -17.28 8.64 30.90
CA ILE A 109 -18.30 7.62 31.21
C ILE A 109 -17.64 6.26 31.40
N LEU A 110 -16.68 5.89 30.55
CA LEU A 110 -15.93 4.65 30.69
C LEU A 110 -15.13 4.63 31.99
N GLU A 111 -14.45 5.71 32.32
CA GLU A 111 -13.61 5.81 33.52
C GLU A 111 -14.42 5.69 34.82
N ARG A 112 -15.58 6.36 34.93
CA ARG A 112 -16.42 6.27 36.13
C ARG A 112 -17.07 4.89 36.32
N ASN A 113 -17.19 4.11 35.24
CA ASN A 113 -17.72 2.74 35.28
C ASN A 113 -16.61 1.67 35.32
N ASN A 114 -15.32 2.06 35.44
CA ASN A 114 -14.17 1.14 35.37
C ASN A 114 -14.10 0.32 34.06
N LEU A 115 -14.45 0.95 32.93
CA LEU A 115 -14.48 0.38 31.59
C LEU A 115 -13.49 1.08 30.64
N SER A 116 -12.44 1.69 31.19
CA SER A 116 -11.47 2.46 30.42
C SER A 116 -10.58 1.55 29.58
N LYS A 117 -10.19 0.39 30.12
CA LYS A 117 -9.40 -0.60 29.39
C LYS A 117 -10.28 -1.48 28.52
N GLU A 118 -9.74 -1.89 27.39
CA GLU A 118 -10.41 -2.81 26.47
C GLU A 118 -10.73 -4.15 27.14
N ILE A 119 -9.79 -4.67 27.94
CA ILE A 119 -9.98 -5.89 28.73
C ILE A 119 -11.17 -5.76 29.70
N GLU A 120 -11.34 -4.59 30.33
CA GLU A 120 -12.46 -4.33 31.25
C GLU A 120 -13.79 -4.27 30.50
N ARG A 121 -13.81 -3.68 29.29
CA ARG A 121 -15.00 -3.69 28.42
C ARG A 121 -15.35 -5.08 27.94
N ILE A 122 -14.36 -5.90 27.60
CA ILE A 122 -14.55 -7.30 27.24
C ILE A 122 -15.14 -8.06 28.42
N LYS A 123 -14.55 -7.96 29.62
CA LYS A 123 -15.08 -8.58 30.84
C LYS A 123 -16.50 -8.11 31.17
N TYR A 124 -16.81 -6.83 30.99
CA TYR A 124 -18.15 -6.29 31.20
C TYR A 124 -19.17 -6.83 30.20
N ALA A 125 -18.78 -6.92 28.93
CA ALA A 125 -19.59 -7.55 27.90
C ALA A 125 -19.72 -9.06 28.14
N GLU A 126 -18.67 -9.73 28.63
CA GLU A 126 -18.63 -11.15 28.96
C GLU A 126 -19.51 -11.47 30.15
N ASN A 127 -19.38 -10.76 31.29
CA ASN A 127 -20.23 -10.94 32.46
C ASN A 127 -21.71 -10.67 32.13
N LYS A 128 -22.00 -9.66 31.29
CA LYS A 128 -23.37 -9.44 30.82
C LYS A 128 -23.79 -10.44 29.75
N SER A 129 -22.86 -11.00 28.99
CA SER A 129 -23.12 -12.12 28.09
C SER A 129 -23.29 -13.43 28.85
N GLU A 130 -22.74 -13.58 30.05
CA GLU A 130 -23.01 -14.67 30.99
C GLU A 130 -24.41 -14.51 31.56
N ILE A 131 -24.80 -13.30 31.95
CA ILE A 131 -26.20 -12.96 32.27
C ILE A 131 -27.12 -13.23 31.06
N LEU A 132 -26.69 -12.97 29.81
CA LEU A 132 -27.45 -13.32 28.61
C LEU A 132 -27.32 -14.80 28.18
N LYS A 133 -26.30 -15.54 28.63
CA LYS A 133 -26.16 -16.99 28.44
C LYS A 133 -27.15 -17.71 29.35
N ILE A 134 -27.42 -17.16 30.54
CA ILE A 134 -28.59 -17.53 31.36
C ILE A 134 -29.89 -17.28 30.55
N GLU A 135 -29.91 -16.27 29.67
CA GLU A 135 -31.02 -15.99 28.73
C GLU A 135 -30.93 -16.71 27.35
N GLY A 136 -30.02 -17.69 27.16
CA GLY A 136 -30.26 -18.80 26.20
C GLY A 136 -29.61 -18.80 24.81
N LYS A 137 -28.42 -18.22 24.56
CA LYS A 137 -27.62 -18.54 23.34
C LYS A 137 -26.12 -18.71 23.61
N LYS A 138 -25.63 -19.96 23.66
CA LYS A 138 -24.21 -20.30 23.77
C LYS A 138 -23.52 -20.17 22.40
N ILE A 139 -22.38 -19.48 22.34
CA ILE A 139 -21.50 -19.44 21.16
C ILE A 139 -20.47 -20.56 21.33
N LEU A 140 -20.46 -21.52 20.40
CA LEU A 140 -19.56 -22.68 20.45
C LEU A 140 -18.21 -22.40 19.80
N ASN A 141 -17.14 -22.85 20.44
CA ASN A 141 -15.78 -22.90 19.87
C ASN A 141 -15.66 -23.99 18.78
N ALA A 142 -14.58 -23.98 18.00
CA ALA A 142 -14.40 -24.96 16.91
C ALA A 142 -14.33 -26.40 17.45
N GLU A 143 -13.61 -26.61 18.54
CA GLU A 143 -13.51 -27.88 19.26
C GLU A 143 -14.87 -28.35 19.81
N GLU A 144 -15.64 -27.47 20.45
CA GLU A 144 -16.97 -27.82 20.96
C GLU A 144 -17.93 -28.20 19.81
N LYS A 145 -17.83 -27.55 18.66
CA LYS A 145 -18.61 -27.92 17.46
C LYS A 145 -18.19 -29.28 16.90
N LEU A 146 -16.89 -29.58 16.95
CA LEU A 146 -16.36 -30.86 16.50
C LEU A 146 -16.91 -31.99 17.37
N ASN A 147 -16.77 -31.85 18.69
CA ASN A 147 -17.28 -32.81 19.66
C ASN A 147 -18.80 -33.02 19.52
N LEU A 148 -19.57 -31.94 19.39
CA LEU A 148 -21.01 -32.00 19.12
C LEU A 148 -21.36 -32.85 17.88
N ILE A 149 -20.61 -32.71 16.79
CA ILE A 149 -20.84 -33.47 15.56
C ILE A 149 -20.39 -34.92 15.71
N GLU A 150 -19.24 -35.15 16.35
CA GLU A 150 -18.70 -36.49 16.57
C GLU A 150 -19.58 -37.32 17.49
N ARG A 151 -20.16 -36.72 18.54
CA ARG A 151 -21.17 -37.39 19.38
C ARG A 151 -22.41 -37.82 18.59
N ASN A 152 -22.83 -37.03 17.60
CA ASN A 152 -23.92 -37.43 16.72
C ASN A 152 -23.51 -38.54 15.73
N ILE A 153 -22.34 -38.44 15.09
CA ILE A 153 -21.93 -39.36 14.02
C ILE A 153 -21.39 -40.68 14.59
N ILE A 154 -20.50 -40.61 15.58
CA ILE A 154 -19.84 -41.75 16.22
C ILE A 154 -20.70 -42.27 17.36
N GLY A 155 -21.12 -41.37 18.25
CA GLY A 155 -21.92 -41.71 19.43
C GLY A 155 -23.38 -42.06 19.13
N LYS A 156 -23.86 -41.76 17.90
CA LYS A 156 -25.26 -41.96 17.46
C LYS A 156 -26.30 -41.29 18.39
N GLU A 157 -25.91 -40.23 19.08
CA GLU A 157 -26.80 -39.48 19.96
C GLU A 157 -27.83 -38.67 19.15
N GLU A 158 -29.02 -38.50 19.72
CA GLU A 158 -30.13 -37.76 19.10
C GLU A 158 -29.80 -36.26 18.97
N VAL A 159 -30.02 -35.71 17.77
CA VAL A 159 -29.72 -34.31 17.46
C VAL A 159 -30.49 -33.36 18.38
N SER A 160 -31.71 -33.73 18.76
CA SER A 160 -32.57 -32.92 19.62
C SER A 160 -31.97 -32.71 21.01
N ASP A 161 -31.37 -33.75 21.59
CA ASP A 161 -30.85 -33.70 22.96
C ASP A 161 -29.48 -33.02 22.99
N LEU A 162 -28.63 -33.31 22.00
CA LEU A 162 -27.40 -32.57 21.77
C LEU A 162 -27.63 -31.06 21.58
N CYS A 163 -28.65 -30.68 20.81
CA CYS A 163 -28.96 -29.26 20.61
C CYS A 163 -29.42 -28.57 21.91
N LYS A 164 -30.16 -29.27 22.78
CA LYS A 164 -30.57 -28.76 24.09
C LYS A 164 -29.36 -28.62 25.03
N GLU A 165 -28.53 -29.65 25.12
CA GLU A 165 -27.34 -29.69 25.97
C GLU A 165 -26.35 -28.57 25.61
N TYR A 166 -26.06 -28.40 24.32
CA TYR A 166 -25.11 -27.40 23.84
C TYR A 166 -25.74 -26.01 23.65
N GLY A 167 -27.04 -25.85 23.87
CA GLY A 167 -27.74 -24.57 23.76
C GLY A 167 -27.74 -23.96 22.35
N ILE A 168 -27.92 -24.80 21.33
CA ILE A 168 -27.93 -24.38 19.91
C ILE A 168 -29.22 -24.77 19.19
N SER A 169 -29.54 -24.03 18.13
CA SER A 169 -30.65 -24.42 17.25
C SER A 169 -30.28 -25.60 16.35
N ARG A 170 -31.26 -26.45 16.04
CA ARG A 170 -31.10 -27.55 15.05
C ARG A 170 -30.60 -27.04 13.69
N THR A 171 -31.02 -25.85 13.26
CA THR A 171 -30.55 -25.25 11.99
C THR A 171 -29.04 -24.97 12.00
N LEU A 172 -28.49 -24.61 13.16
CA LEU A 172 -27.06 -24.36 13.32
C LEU A 172 -26.28 -25.67 13.34
N PHE A 173 -26.82 -26.69 14.01
CA PHE A 173 -26.29 -28.06 13.98
C PHE A 173 -26.12 -28.56 12.55
N TYR A 174 -27.18 -28.54 11.72
CA TYR A 174 -27.10 -29.00 10.34
C TYR A 174 -26.14 -28.16 9.48
N LYS A 175 -26.00 -26.86 9.76
CA LYS A 175 -24.97 -26.02 9.11
C LYS A 175 -23.55 -26.46 9.44
N PHE A 176 -23.29 -26.87 10.70
CA PHE A 176 -21.99 -27.37 11.10
C PHE A 176 -21.74 -28.77 10.55
N LYS A 177 -22.72 -29.67 10.65
CA LYS A 177 -22.65 -31.03 10.08
C LYS A 177 -22.32 -31.00 8.57
N LYS A 178 -23.01 -30.15 7.81
CA LYS A 178 -22.73 -29.96 6.38
C LYS A 178 -21.30 -29.51 6.10
N ARG A 179 -20.72 -28.65 6.95
CA ARG A 179 -19.31 -28.20 6.79
C ARG A 179 -18.34 -29.33 7.11
N TYR A 180 -18.62 -30.09 8.16
CA TYR A 180 -17.83 -31.25 8.58
C TYR A 180 -17.82 -32.35 7.51
N GLU A 181 -18.97 -32.67 6.92
CA GLU A 181 -19.09 -33.67 5.84
C GLU A 181 -18.40 -33.24 4.55
N GLN A 182 -18.26 -31.92 4.31
CA GLN A 182 -17.58 -31.36 3.13
C GLN A 182 -16.06 -31.21 3.31
N ALA A 183 -15.54 -31.35 4.54
CA ALA A 183 -14.13 -31.18 4.84
C ALA A 183 -13.35 -32.49 4.70
N GLY A 184 -12.09 -32.39 4.26
CA GLY A 184 -11.15 -33.52 4.31
C GLY A 184 -10.88 -33.96 5.76
N LEU A 185 -10.41 -35.19 5.96
CA LEU A 185 -10.18 -35.79 7.29
C LEU A 185 -9.38 -34.89 8.24
N GLU A 186 -8.34 -34.20 7.73
CA GLU A 186 -7.46 -33.33 8.52
C GLU A 186 -7.99 -31.90 8.69
N GLU A 187 -8.98 -31.49 7.90
CA GLU A 187 -9.52 -30.12 7.87
C GLU A 187 -10.84 -29.97 8.64
N LYS A 188 -11.31 -31.03 9.29
CA LYS A 188 -12.61 -31.07 9.97
C LYS A 188 -12.76 -29.97 11.01
N GLU A 189 -11.77 -29.80 11.88
CA GLU A 189 -11.78 -28.75 12.91
C GLU A 189 -11.68 -27.34 12.28
N GLU A 190 -10.81 -27.17 11.29
CA GLU A 190 -10.62 -25.89 10.59
C GLU A 190 -11.91 -25.44 9.87
N SER A 191 -12.65 -26.39 9.28
CA SER A 191 -13.92 -26.12 8.59
C SER A 191 -15.02 -25.53 9.48
N LEU A 192 -14.94 -25.80 10.79
CA LEU A 192 -15.91 -25.38 11.81
C LEU A 192 -15.56 -24.02 12.44
N LYS A 193 -14.37 -23.48 12.12
CA LYS A 193 -14.00 -22.12 12.48
C LYS A 193 -14.88 -21.10 11.74
N PRO A 194 -15.09 -19.91 12.32
CA PRO A 194 -15.81 -18.84 11.64
C PRO A 194 -15.09 -18.46 10.34
N LYS A 195 -15.74 -18.67 9.19
CA LYS A 195 -15.19 -18.23 7.90
C LYS A 195 -15.16 -16.70 7.85
N ARG A 196 -13.97 -16.14 7.63
CA ARG A 196 -13.82 -14.72 7.28
C ARG A 196 -14.16 -14.54 5.80
N PRO A 197 -14.85 -13.46 5.40
CA PRO A 197 -15.05 -13.18 3.99
C PRO A 197 -13.69 -12.98 3.30
N VAL A 198 -13.46 -13.70 2.21
CA VAL A 198 -12.28 -13.47 1.36
C VAL A 198 -12.55 -12.21 0.55
N VAL A 199 -11.82 -11.13 0.85
CA VAL A 199 -11.95 -9.85 0.14
C VAL A 199 -10.86 -9.78 -0.93
N ASN A 200 -11.24 -9.99 -2.19
CA ASN A 200 -10.31 -9.90 -3.32
C ASN A 200 -9.83 -8.46 -3.56
N ARG A 201 -10.74 -7.48 -3.46
CA ARG A 201 -10.45 -6.07 -3.68
C ARG A 201 -11.28 -5.19 -2.76
N TRP A 202 -10.63 -4.22 -2.12
CA TRP A 202 -11.35 -3.21 -1.33
C TRP A 202 -11.91 -2.13 -2.25
N TRP A 203 -13.10 -1.62 -1.94
CA TRP A 203 -13.75 -0.57 -2.74
C TRP A 203 -12.90 0.71 -2.87
N LYS A 204 -12.10 1.02 -1.84
CA LYS A 204 -11.13 2.15 -1.80
C LYS A 204 -9.73 1.79 -2.29
N GLN A 205 -9.52 0.57 -2.79
CA GLN A 205 -8.22 0.17 -3.30
C GLN A 205 -7.87 0.95 -4.57
N THR A 206 -6.59 1.25 -4.73
CA THR A 206 -6.05 1.90 -5.93
C THR A 206 -6.52 1.15 -7.19
N PRO A 207 -7.00 1.86 -8.24
CA PRO A 207 -7.29 1.26 -9.53
C PRO A 207 -6.03 0.72 -10.20
N GLU A 208 -6.15 -0.41 -10.90
CA GLU A 208 -5.04 -1.08 -11.57
C GLU A 208 -4.27 -0.15 -12.53
N LYS A 209 -4.99 0.72 -13.26
CA LYS A 209 -4.39 1.75 -14.11
C LYS A 209 -3.36 2.62 -13.38
N TYR A 210 -3.63 3.02 -12.15
CA TYR A 210 -2.71 3.84 -11.36
C TYR A 210 -1.59 3.02 -10.73
N GLU A 211 -1.84 1.75 -10.42
CA GLU A 211 -0.80 0.81 -10.00
C GLU A 211 0.25 0.60 -11.09
N GLN A 212 -0.19 0.46 -12.34
CA GLN A 212 0.73 0.34 -13.49
C GLN A 212 1.59 1.59 -13.68
N VAL A 213 1.06 2.79 -13.43
CA VAL A 213 1.86 4.03 -13.46
C VAL A 213 2.93 4.00 -12.38
N ILE A 214 2.60 3.60 -11.15
CA ILE A 214 3.57 3.44 -10.06
C ILE A 214 4.66 2.43 -10.45
N LEU A 215 4.28 1.27 -11.00
CA LEU A 215 5.22 0.24 -11.44
C LEU A 215 6.13 0.71 -12.57
N SER A 216 5.62 1.53 -13.50
CA SER A 216 6.43 2.11 -14.58
C SER A 216 7.51 3.07 -14.05
N ILE A 217 7.22 3.81 -12.97
CA ILE A 217 8.19 4.68 -12.31
C ILE A 217 9.25 3.83 -11.60
N ILE A 218 8.84 2.76 -10.90
CA ILE A 218 9.77 1.85 -10.20
C ILE A 218 10.70 1.14 -11.20
N ALA A 219 10.20 0.74 -12.36
CA ALA A 219 11.00 0.11 -13.40
C ALA A 219 12.10 1.03 -13.96
N LYS A 220 11.86 2.36 -13.96
CA LYS A 220 12.84 3.36 -14.40
C LYS A 220 13.77 3.83 -13.28
N HIS A 221 13.23 3.97 -12.07
CA HIS A 221 13.91 4.54 -10.90
C HIS A 221 13.67 3.67 -9.65
N PRO A 222 14.31 2.48 -9.55
CA PRO A 222 14.18 1.61 -8.38
C PRO A 222 14.64 2.28 -7.07
N GLU A 223 15.53 3.27 -7.15
CA GLU A 223 16.06 4.07 -6.05
C GLU A 223 15.01 4.97 -5.38
N TYR A 224 13.88 5.24 -6.04
CA TYR A 224 12.86 6.13 -5.48
C TYR A 224 12.12 5.49 -4.32
N GLY A 225 12.19 6.15 -3.16
CA GLY A 225 11.31 5.91 -2.03
C GLY A 225 9.90 6.50 -2.27
N ILE A 226 8.97 6.19 -1.37
CA ILE A 226 7.54 6.56 -1.49
C ILE A 226 7.35 8.05 -1.81
N ARG A 227 8.06 8.94 -1.10
CA ARG A 227 7.97 10.40 -1.30
C ARG A 227 8.41 10.83 -2.71
N ASN A 228 9.47 10.23 -3.24
CA ASN A 228 9.97 10.55 -4.58
C ASN A 228 9.03 10.01 -5.66
N ILE A 229 8.48 8.81 -5.47
CA ILE A 229 7.46 8.24 -6.36
C ILE A 229 6.26 9.19 -6.43
N VAL A 230 5.74 9.66 -5.28
CA VAL A 230 4.60 10.60 -5.24
C VAL A 230 4.91 11.92 -5.93
N ARG A 231 6.15 12.42 -5.82
CA ARG A 231 6.57 13.68 -6.46
C ARG A 231 6.58 13.58 -7.99
N VAL A 232 6.93 12.42 -8.52
CA VAL A 232 7.05 12.15 -9.98
C VAL A 232 5.74 11.63 -10.58
N LEU A 233 4.78 11.19 -9.74
CA LEU A 233 3.46 10.80 -10.22
C LEU A 233 2.76 11.94 -10.95
N PRO A 234 2.00 11.64 -12.02
CA PRO A 234 1.20 12.65 -12.69
C PRO A 234 0.18 13.25 -11.71
N ARG A 235 -0.12 14.53 -11.92
CA ARG A 235 -1.04 15.31 -11.07
C ARG A 235 -2.33 15.63 -11.81
N PHE A 236 -3.41 15.72 -11.06
CA PHE A 236 -4.69 16.26 -11.52
C PHE A 236 -4.95 17.54 -10.71
N GLY A 237 -4.74 18.69 -11.35
CA GLY A 237 -4.63 19.95 -10.62
C GLY A 237 -3.40 19.96 -9.70
N GLU A 238 -3.59 20.26 -8.42
CA GLU A 238 -2.50 20.33 -7.44
C GLU A 238 -2.14 18.96 -6.83
N GLU A 239 -3.04 17.98 -6.93
CA GLU A 239 -2.92 16.69 -6.24
C GLU A 239 -2.35 15.58 -7.13
N PRO A 240 -1.48 14.71 -6.61
CA PRO A 240 -1.02 13.52 -7.34
C PRO A 240 -2.18 12.52 -7.51
N ILE A 241 -2.19 11.78 -8.62
CA ILE A 241 -3.20 10.73 -8.90
C ILE A 241 -3.30 9.72 -7.75
N VAL A 242 -2.19 9.43 -7.07
CA VAL A 242 -2.17 8.58 -5.87
C VAL A 242 -1.35 9.27 -4.77
N GLY A 243 -1.98 9.49 -3.62
CA GLY A 243 -1.30 10.04 -2.45
C GLY A 243 -0.31 9.07 -1.80
N HIS A 244 0.47 9.58 -0.84
CA HIS A 244 1.54 8.83 -0.14
C HIS A 244 1.10 7.46 0.38
N HIS A 245 -0.02 7.39 1.10
CA HIS A 245 -0.53 6.13 1.64
C HIS A 245 -1.03 5.18 0.55
N GLY A 246 -1.55 5.71 -0.56
CA GLY A 246 -1.94 4.89 -1.70
C GLY A 246 -0.74 4.19 -2.34
N VAL A 247 0.35 4.94 -2.56
CA VAL A 247 1.62 4.37 -3.06
C VAL A 247 2.18 3.33 -2.08
N GLN A 248 2.23 3.65 -0.79
CA GLN A 248 2.70 2.72 0.24
C GLN A 248 1.89 1.41 0.26
N ASN A 249 0.57 1.49 0.12
CA ASN A 249 -0.30 0.31 0.10
C ASN A 249 -0.10 -0.54 -1.15
N VAL A 250 0.16 0.09 -2.30
CA VAL A 250 0.52 -0.62 -3.54
C VAL A 250 1.84 -1.35 -3.37
N LEU A 251 2.88 -0.67 -2.88
CA LEU A 251 4.20 -1.28 -2.65
C LEU A 251 4.14 -2.43 -1.66
N ARG A 252 3.38 -2.29 -0.57
CA ARG A 252 3.23 -3.32 0.45
C ARG A 252 2.49 -4.55 -0.07
N ARG A 253 1.47 -4.37 -0.91
CA ARG A 253 0.72 -5.48 -1.51
C ARG A 253 1.54 -6.23 -2.56
N LEU A 254 2.39 -5.52 -3.31
CA LEU A 254 3.24 -6.09 -4.35
C LEU A 254 4.62 -6.53 -3.84
N ASN A 255 4.89 -6.44 -2.53
CA ASN A 255 6.18 -6.73 -1.92
C ASN A 255 7.35 -5.95 -2.56
N LEU A 256 7.15 -4.65 -2.82
CA LEU A 256 8.13 -3.71 -3.40
C LEU A 256 8.49 -2.57 -2.43
N SER A 257 8.41 -2.84 -1.12
CA SER A 257 8.63 -1.83 -0.08
C SER A 257 10.12 -1.51 0.08
N ASN A 258 10.98 -2.52 -0.08
CA ASN A 258 12.43 -2.38 0.03
C ASN A 258 13.04 -2.00 -1.33
N TYR A 259 14.21 -1.37 -1.27
CA TYR A 259 14.98 -1.02 -2.49
C TYR A 259 15.38 -2.26 -3.28
N GLU A 260 15.88 -3.30 -2.62
CA GLU A 260 16.30 -4.56 -3.26
C GLU A 260 15.17 -5.21 -4.05
N GLN A 261 13.96 -5.24 -3.48
CA GLN A 261 12.76 -5.76 -4.15
C GLN A 261 12.41 -4.97 -5.41
N ARG A 262 12.53 -3.63 -5.35
CA ARG A 262 12.33 -2.76 -6.51
C ARG A 262 13.41 -2.92 -7.57
N LEU A 263 14.66 -3.15 -7.17
CA LEU A 263 15.77 -3.39 -8.07
C LEU A 263 15.58 -4.68 -8.86
N VAL A 264 15.23 -5.78 -8.17
CA VAL A 264 14.90 -7.07 -8.81
C VAL A 264 13.73 -6.89 -9.78
N TYR A 265 12.68 -6.18 -9.36
CA TYR A 265 11.55 -5.88 -10.24
C TYR A 265 11.98 -5.10 -11.49
N ALA A 266 12.80 -4.05 -11.35
CA ALA A 266 13.29 -3.28 -12.48
C ALA A 266 14.12 -4.15 -13.44
N GLN A 267 15.02 -4.98 -12.91
CA GLN A 267 15.85 -5.90 -13.71
C GLN A 267 15.00 -6.90 -14.51
N THR A 268 13.94 -7.46 -13.92
CA THR A 268 13.04 -8.39 -14.64
C THR A 268 12.27 -7.73 -15.78
N LYS A 269 12.14 -6.39 -15.79
CA LYS A 269 11.47 -5.65 -16.87
C LYS A 269 12.39 -5.25 -18.01
N VAL A 270 13.71 -5.27 -17.80
CA VAL A 270 14.68 -4.98 -18.86
C VAL A 270 14.96 -6.28 -19.63
N SER A 271 14.61 -6.30 -20.92
CA SER A 271 14.96 -7.43 -21.80
C SER A 271 16.46 -7.40 -22.15
N PRO A 272 17.13 -8.55 -22.31
CA PRO A 272 18.51 -8.59 -22.82
C PRO A 272 18.67 -7.89 -24.18
N VAL A 273 17.61 -7.87 -25.00
CA VAL A 273 17.57 -7.13 -26.27
C VAL A 273 17.62 -5.62 -26.03
N THR A 274 16.88 -5.10 -25.05
CA THR A 274 16.92 -3.67 -24.72
C THR A 274 18.28 -3.24 -24.12
N GLN A 275 18.99 -4.12 -23.41
CA GLN A 275 20.33 -3.81 -22.89
C GLN A 275 21.38 -3.76 -24.00
N THR A 276 21.34 -4.72 -24.93
CA THR A 276 22.26 -4.75 -26.07
C THR A 276 22.07 -3.54 -26.98
N ILE A 277 20.81 -3.19 -27.29
CA ILE A 277 20.49 -1.97 -28.07
C ILE A 277 20.97 -0.71 -27.35
N ALA A 278 20.72 -0.58 -26.05
CA ALA A 278 21.18 0.58 -25.28
C ALA A 278 22.71 0.73 -25.32
N GLY A 279 23.45 -0.38 -25.17
CA GLY A 279 24.91 -0.39 -25.30
C GLY A 279 25.38 0.03 -26.70
N SER A 280 24.77 -0.52 -27.75
CA SER A 280 25.09 -0.15 -29.14
C SER A 280 24.81 1.32 -29.45
N VAL A 281 23.66 1.85 -28.97
CA VAL A 281 23.30 3.26 -29.12
C VAL A 281 24.27 4.18 -28.38
N GLN A 282 24.75 3.77 -27.20
CA GLN A 282 25.73 4.54 -26.43
C GLN A 282 27.11 4.58 -27.11
N VAL A 283 27.54 3.49 -27.74
CA VAL A 283 28.77 3.47 -28.55
C VAL A 283 28.61 4.34 -29.79
N ALA A 284 27.46 4.24 -30.47
CA ALA A 284 27.15 5.06 -31.64
C ALA A 284 27.11 6.56 -31.28
N SER A 285 26.48 6.94 -30.17
CA SER A 285 26.42 8.35 -29.75
C SER A 285 27.79 8.92 -29.41
N ARG A 286 28.67 8.14 -28.77
CA ARG A 286 30.08 8.53 -28.56
C ARG A 286 30.81 8.78 -29.87
N PHE A 287 30.55 7.98 -30.91
CA PHE A 287 31.12 8.18 -32.24
C PHE A 287 30.60 9.47 -32.91
N PHE A 288 29.31 9.77 -32.77
CA PHE A 288 28.74 11.00 -33.32
C PHE A 288 29.18 12.28 -32.59
N ASN A 289 29.61 12.17 -31.32
CA ASN A 289 30.16 13.27 -30.54
C ASN A 289 31.60 13.65 -30.95
N ILE A 290 32.29 12.85 -31.77
CA ILE A 290 33.63 13.16 -32.28
C ILE A 290 33.54 14.26 -33.35
N PRO A 291 34.49 15.21 -33.41
CA PRO A 291 34.53 16.22 -34.48
C PRO A 291 34.44 15.62 -35.88
N GLU A 292 33.68 16.26 -36.76
CA GLU A 292 33.31 15.75 -38.09
C GLU A 292 34.52 15.38 -38.96
N VAL A 293 35.59 16.19 -38.91
CA VAL A 293 36.83 15.94 -39.66
C VAL A 293 37.50 14.63 -39.22
N LEU A 294 37.53 14.36 -37.91
CA LEU A 294 38.13 13.14 -37.36
C LEU A 294 37.28 11.92 -37.70
N ARG A 295 35.95 12.07 -37.61
CA ARG A 295 34.98 11.02 -37.96
C ARG A 295 35.15 10.57 -39.42
N HIS A 296 35.27 11.49 -40.36
CA HIS A 296 35.51 11.15 -41.78
C HIS A 296 36.86 10.45 -42.00
N ARG A 297 37.92 10.87 -41.30
CA ARG A 297 39.22 10.19 -41.37
C ARG A 297 39.14 8.76 -40.81
N LEU A 298 38.47 8.57 -39.67
CA LEU A 298 38.27 7.25 -39.06
C LEU A 298 37.45 6.33 -39.96
N ILE A 299 36.36 6.83 -40.57
CA ILE A 299 35.54 6.04 -41.50
C ILE A 299 36.36 5.63 -42.72
N ARG A 300 37.12 6.56 -43.32
CA ARG A 300 37.98 6.25 -44.48
C ARG A 300 39.07 5.24 -44.12
N PHE A 301 39.72 5.42 -42.97
CA PHE A 301 40.75 4.50 -42.48
C PHE A 301 40.18 3.11 -42.19
N ALA A 302 39.08 3.03 -41.45
CA ALA A 302 38.42 1.76 -41.12
C ALA A 302 37.90 1.07 -42.40
N GLY A 303 37.37 1.83 -43.35
CA GLY A 303 36.95 1.31 -44.66
C GLY A 303 38.11 0.76 -45.47
N ALA A 304 39.23 1.50 -45.55
CA ALA A 304 40.44 1.05 -46.25
C ALA A 304 41.06 -0.18 -45.57
N PHE A 305 41.11 -0.20 -44.24
CA PHE A 305 41.59 -1.34 -43.46
C PHE A 305 40.70 -2.58 -43.64
N ALA A 306 39.38 -2.43 -43.54
CA ALA A 306 38.43 -3.52 -43.73
C ALA A 306 38.48 -4.06 -45.16
N PHE A 307 38.60 -3.19 -46.16
CA PHE A 307 38.78 -3.59 -47.55
C PHE A 307 40.09 -4.36 -47.74
N SER A 308 41.20 -3.87 -47.19
CA SER A 308 42.49 -4.55 -47.25
C SER A 308 42.44 -5.92 -46.55
N ALA A 309 41.87 -6.00 -45.35
CA ALA A 309 41.72 -7.24 -44.61
C ALA A 309 40.83 -8.25 -45.38
N PHE A 310 39.73 -7.77 -45.97
CA PHE A 310 38.85 -8.59 -46.79
C PHE A 310 39.56 -9.12 -48.04
N VAL A 311 40.27 -8.27 -48.78
CA VAL A 311 41.02 -8.68 -49.97
C VAL A 311 42.09 -9.71 -49.59
N THR A 312 42.82 -9.49 -48.51
CA THR A 312 43.80 -10.46 -48.01
C THR A 312 43.14 -11.80 -47.70
N VAL A 313 42.10 -11.82 -46.86
CA VAL A 313 41.40 -13.07 -46.50
C VAL A 313 40.80 -13.75 -47.73
N ALA A 314 40.22 -12.99 -48.66
CA ALA A 314 39.63 -13.52 -49.88
C ALA A 314 40.68 -14.10 -50.82
N VAL A 315 41.79 -13.41 -51.07
CA VAL A 315 42.85 -13.87 -51.98
C VAL A 315 43.57 -15.10 -51.41
N PHE A 316 43.99 -15.06 -50.14
CA PHE A 316 44.64 -16.20 -49.50
C PHE A 316 43.68 -17.37 -49.27
N GLY A 317 42.42 -17.09 -48.91
CA GLY A 317 41.37 -18.08 -48.77
C GLY A 317 41.05 -18.78 -50.09
N LEU A 318 40.83 -18.01 -51.17
CA LEU A 318 40.57 -18.56 -52.51
C LEU A 318 41.79 -19.32 -53.05
N GLY A 319 43.00 -18.78 -52.89
CA GLY A 319 44.24 -19.44 -53.29
C GLY A 319 44.44 -20.79 -52.59
N SER A 320 44.23 -20.83 -51.27
CA SER A 320 44.31 -22.08 -50.51
C SER A 320 43.21 -23.08 -50.87
N TYR A 321 41.99 -22.61 -51.14
CA TYR A 321 40.88 -23.44 -51.61
C TYR A 321 41.18 -24.07 -52.97
N VAL A 322 41.66 -23.29 -53.93
CA VAL A 322 42.06 -23.77 -55.26
C VAL A 322 43.19 -24.80 -55.14
N ALA A 323 44.25 -24.51 -54.37
CA ALA A 323 45.36 -25.43 -54.17
C ALA A 323 44.93 -26.78 -53.54
N ARG A 324 44.02 -26.75 -52.55
CA ARG A 324 43.44 -27.97 -51.95
C ARG A 324 42.56 -28.74 -52.92
N SER A 325 41.80 -28.02 -53.75
CA SER A 325 40.92 -28.62 -54.77
C SER A 325 41.70 -29.40 -55.83
N PHE A 326 42.99 -29.11 -56.06
CA PHE A 326 43.84 -29.88 -56.98
C PHE A 326 44.70 -30.96 -56.30
N THR A 327 44.77 -31.00 -54.97
CA THR A 327 45.65 -31.92 -54.23
C THR A 327 44.93 -32.99 -53.41
N GLN A 328 43.67 -32.76 -53.01
CA GLN A 328 42.90 -33.67 -52.12
C GLN A 328 41.55 -34.07 -52.72
N VAL A 329 41.51 -34.57 -53.95
CA VAL A 329 40.24 -34.93 -54.60
C VAL A 329 39.88 -36.39 -54.35
N THR A 330 38.85 -36.60 -53.51
CA THR A 330 38.02 -37.81 -53.52
C THR A 330 36.73 -37.53 -54.31
N GLY A 331 36.74 -37.85 -55.63
CA GLY A 331 35.51 -38.10 -56.39
C GLY A 331 34.84 -36.95 -57.16
N GLY A 332 35.54 -35.91 -57.63
CA GLY A 332 34.93 -34.91 -58.54
C GLY A 332 35.93 -34.18 -59.43
N ASN A 333 35.48 -33.54 -60.53
CA ASN A 333 36.38 -32.78 -61.41
C ASN A 333 36.77 -31.45 -60.73
N PRO A 334 38.06 -31.23 -60.40
CA PRO A 334 38.52 -30.06 -59.66
C PRO A 334 38.26 -28.74 -60.41
N VAL A 335 38.30 -28.77 -61.74
CA VAL A 335 38.00 -27.60 -62.59
C VAL A 335 36.54 -27.18 -62.44
N GLY A 336 35.63 -28.15 -62.35
CA GLY A 336 34.19 -27.88 -62.18
C GLY A 336 33.86 -27.24 -60.83
N MET A 337 34.53 -27.68 -59.76
CA MET A 337 34.34 -27.10 -58.42
C MET A 337 34.83 -25.65 -58.37
N VAL A 338 36.00 -25.37 -58.94
CA VAL A 338 36.54 -24.00 -59.01
C VAL A 338 35.61 -23.10 -59.81
N LEU A 339 35.13 -23.55 -60.98
CA LEU A 339 34.16 -22.79 -61.79
C LEU A 339 32.85 -22.50 -61.04
N ALA A 340 32.31 -23.49 -60.32
CA ALA A 340 31.11 -23.31 -59.51
C ALA A 340 31.32 -22.30 -58.36
N SER A 341 32.45 -22.35 -57.67
CA SER A 341 32.79 -21.38 -56.62
C SER A 341 32.95 -19.96 -57.17
N VAL A 342 33.58 -19.80 -58.34
CA VAL A 342 33.72 -18.50 -59.01
C VAL A 342 32.35 -17.95 -59.41
N ALA A 343 31.48 -18.79 -59.97
CA ALA A 343 30.12 -18.41 -60.34
C ALA A 343 29.31 -17.96 -59.10
N PHE A 344 29.40 -18.70 -57.99
CA PHE A 344 28.74 -18.36 -56.73
C PHE A 344 29.26 -17.04 -56.13
N LEU A 345 30.57 -16.83 -56.18
CA LEU A 345 31.21 -15.60 -55.70
C LEU A 345 30.75 -14.40 -56.54
N MET A 346 30.77 -14.52 -57.87
CA MET A 346 30.27 -13.47 -58.76
C MET A 346 28.78 -13.18 -58.52
N GLY A 347 27.93 -14.20 -58.38
CA GLY A 347 26.53 -14.03 -58.04
C GLY A 347 26.33 -13.30 -56.71
N SER A 348 27.15 -13.62 -55.70
CA SER A 348 27.11 -12.97 -54.38
C SER A 348 27.52 -11.49 -54.45
N ILE A 349 28.53 -11.14 -55.27
CA ILE A 349 28.92 -9.75 -55.52
C ILE A 349 27.77 -8.97 -56.17
N PHE A 350 27.14 -9.53 -57.21
CA PHE A 350 25.99 -8.88 -57.87
C PHE A 350 24.80 -8.70 -56.93
N PHE A 351 24.55 -9.68 -56.07
CA PHE A 351 23.51 -9.58 -55.04
C PHE A 351 23.82 -8.46 -54.04
N LEU A 352 25.05 -8.40 -53.51
CA LEU A 352 25.50 -7.35 -52.59
C LEU A 352 25.48 -5.96 -53.22
N TYR A 353 25.91 -5.83 -54.47
CA TYR A 353 25.81 -4.59 -55.23
C TYR A 353 24.36 -4.11 -55.34
N SER A 354 23.44 -5.06 -55.57
CA SER A 354 22.01 -4.78 -55.74
C SER A 354 21.27 -4.60 -54.41
N PHE A 355 21.89 -4.98 -53.28
CA PHE A 355 21.28 -4.95 -51.95
C PHE A 355 20.76 -3.58 -51.55
N LYS A 356 21.45 -2.50 -51.95
CA LYS A 356 20.98 -1.13 -51.69
C LYS A 356 19.60 -0.87 -52.30
N TYR A 357 19.32 -1.39 -53.50
CA TYR A 357 18.05 -1.19 -54.19
C TYR A 357 16.93 -1.99 -53.52
N TYR A 358 17.23 -3.23 -53.12
CA TYR A 358 16.29 -4.06 -52.35
C TYR A 358 15.94 -3.41 -51.00
N LEU A 359 16.93 -2.84 -50.30
CA LEU A 359 16.71 -2.14 -49.04
C LEU A 359 15.89 -0.87 -49.23
N THR A 360 16.17 -0.07 -50.26
CA THR A 360 15.35 1.11 -50.58
C THR A 360 13.91 0.72 -50.92
N LEU A 361 13.71 -0.35 -51.68
CA LEU A 361 12.38 -0.84 -52.04
C LEU A 361 11.62 -1.36 -50.81
N ALA A 362 12.30 -2.07 -49.90
CA ALA A 362 11.72 -2.51 -48.64
C ALA A 362 11.29 -1.33 -47.73
N VAL A 363 12.11 -0.28 -47.65
CA VAL A 363 11.78 0.93 -46.88
C VAL A 363 10.57 1.66 -47.50
N VAL A 364 10.57 1.86 -48.81
CA VAL A 364 9.46 2.52 -49.52
C VAL A 364 8.14 1.73 -49.36
N LEU A 365 8.18 0.41 -49.50
CA LEU A 365 7.02 -0.45 -49.28
C LEU A 365 6.54 -0.42 -47.82
N SER A 366 7.47 -0.34 -46.85
CA SER A 366 7.14 -0.23 -45.43
C SER A 366 6.36 1.05 -45.11
N PHE A 367 6.70 2.18 -45.73
CA PHE A 367 5.96 3.44 -45.57
C PHE A 367 4.65 3.47 -46.35
N SER A 368 4.60 2.88 -47.55
CA SER A 368 3.37 2.76 -48.34
C SER A 368 2.27 1.96 -47.62
N GLN A 369 2.64 0.91 -46.88
CA GLN A 369 1.68 0.13 -46.07
C GLN A 369 1.10 0.93 -44.89
N GLN A 370 1.80 1.95 -44.39
CA GLN A 370 1.32 2.78 -43.28
C GLN A 370 0.14 3.67 -43.71
N GLU A 371 0.19 4.27 -44.90
CA GLU A 371 -0.89 5.15 -45.41
C GLU A 371 -2.17 4.38 -45.78
N ALA A 372 -2.04 3.21 -46.41
CA ALA A 372 -3.20 2.38 -46.76
C ALA A 372 -3.98 1.88 -45.53
N SER A 373 -3.33 1.75 -44.38
CA SER A 373 -3.96 1.33 -43.12
C SER A 373 -4.71 2.48 -42.39
N LEU A 374 -4.39 3.74 -42.70
CA LEU A 374 -5.01 4.92 -42.12
C LEU A 374 -6.31 5.33 -42.82
N SER A 375 -6.48 5.01 -44.10
CA SER A 375 -7.70 5.35 -44.86
C SER A 375 -8.84 4.35 -44.70
N VAL A 376 -8.57 3.12 -44.23
CA VAL A 376 -9.58 2.03 -44.20
C VAL A 376 -10.19 1.78 -42.81
N ASN A 377 -9.57 2.23 -41.71
CA ASN A 377 -10.06 1.94 -40.35
C ASN A 377 -10.59 3.18 -39.61
N GLY A 378 -11.84 3.53 -39.90
CA GLY A 378 -12.67 4.44 -39.09
C GLY A 378 -13.22 3.83 -37.79
N ASN A 379 -12.72 2.68 -37.33
CA ASN A 379 -13.14 2.10 -36.05
C ASN A 379 -11.94 1.51 -35.28
N GLY A 380 -11.75 2.01 -34.06
CA GLY A 380 -10.58 1.73 -33.24
C GLY A 380 -10.58 0.33 -32.67
N ASN A 381 -9.85 -0.60 -33.31
CA ASN A 381 -9.15 -1.73 -32.65
C ASN A 381 -8.32 -2.59 -33.63
N GLY A 382 -7.57 -1.95 -34.53
CA GLY A 382 -6.60 -2.65 -35.41
C GLY A 382 -5.21 -2.68 -34.78
N LYS A 383 -4.73 -3.86 -34.34
CA LYS A 383 -3.32 -4.05 -33.95
C LYS A 383 -2.41 -3.69 -35.12
N ARG A 384 -1.58 -2.66 -34.93
CA ARG A 384 -0.54 -2.19 -35.86
C ARG A 384 0.40 -3.34 -36.18
N LYS A 385 0.53 -3.72 -37.45
CA LYS A 385 1.55 -4.67 -37.93
C LYS A 385 2.25 -4.06 -39.14
N GLY A 386 3.17 -3.16 -38.86
CA GLY A 386 4.19 -2.75 -39.83
C GLY A 386 5.44 -3.59 -39.62
N LEU A 387 6.27 -3.74 -40.64
CA LEU A 387 7.54 -4.49 -40.56
C LEU A 387 8.49 -3.95 -39.46
N ILE A 388 8.33 -2.68 -39.09
CA ILE A 388 9.09 -1.99 -38.03
C ILE A 388 8.51 -2.26 -36.63
N SER A 389 7.32 -2.84 -36.47
CA SER A 389 6.77 -3.12 -35.13
C SER A 389 7.43 -4.34 -34.42
N TRP A 390 8.40 -4.98 -35.06
CA TRP A 390 9.14 -6.15 -34.55
C TRP A 390 10.62 -5.86 -34.23
N ILE A 391 11.11 -4.67 -34.57
CA ILE A 391 12.42 -4.13 -34.15
C ILE A 391 12.15 -3.08 -33.09
#